data_AF-A0A355U4I3-F1
#
_entry.id   AF-A0A355U4I3-F1
#
_cell.length_a   1.000
_cell.length_b   1.000
_cell.length_c   1.000
_cell.angle_alpha   90.00
_cell.angle_beta   90.00
_cell.angle_gamma   90.00
#
_symmetry.space_group_name_H-M   'P 1'
#
loop_
_entity.id
_entity.type
_entity.pdbx_description
1 polymer ?
#
loop_
_entity_poly.entity_id
_entity_poly.type
_entity_poly.pdbx_seq_one_letter_code
_entity_poly.pdbx_strand_id
1 'polypeptide(L)'
;LSVIRDFPAFSSHLHLSLQSGSTKVLKEMKRPYTAEEYYEKLQLIRAIRPEIAITTDMISGFPSETEKDFLESLDFAEKCHLAEIHCFPYSPRKGTFAYTLKDLPAEVKKDRNARLIGLSKKLREDYKEKFYGKELDVLFEEYDEKKGISYGHTSNFLLVKVTSKSNLHGQVKKVAYTKENAAD
;
A
#
# COMPACT_ATOMS: atom_id res chain seq x y z
N LEU A 1 6.05 4.44 18.52
CA LEU A 1 7.35 4.04 17.94
C LEU A 1 8.03 2.90 18.71
N SER A 2 8.02 2.90 20.05
CA SER A 2 8.62 1.81 20.85
C SER A 2 8.11 0.41 20.49
N VAL A 3 6.79 0.23 20.31
CA VAL A 3 6.24 -1.07 19.87
C VAL A 3 6.84 -1.53 18.54
N ILE A 4 6.95 -0.63 17.55
CA ILE A 4 7.55 -0.92 16.25
C ILE A 4 9.03 -1.29 16.43
N ARG A 5 9.77 -0.61 17.31
CA ARG A 5 11.19 -0.88 17.54
C ARG A 5 11.45 -2.17 18.31
N ASP A 6 10.70 -2.37 19.39
CA ASP A 6 11.10 -3.26 20.49
C ASP A 6 10.28 -4.56 20.52
N PHE A 7 9.10 -4.62 19.89
CA PHE A 7 8.25 -5.82 19.95
C PHE A 7 8.63 -6.83 18.85
N PRO A 8 9.18 -8.02 19.21
CA PRO A 8 9.71 -8.96 18.22
C PRO A 8 8.64 -9.53 17.28
N ALA A 9 7.42 -9.74 17.78
CA ALA A 9 6.32 -10.29 17.00
C ALA A 9 5.58 -9.23 16.15
N PHE A 10 6.05 -7.98 16.13
CA PHE A 10 5.50 -6.98 15.21
C PHE A 10 5.95 -7.32 13.79
N SER A 11 5.00 -7.51 12.88
CA SER A 11 5.29 -7.81 11.48
C SER A 11 5.94 -6.62 10.77
N SER A 12 6.74 -6.85 9.74
CA SER A 12 7.37 -5.77 8.94
C SER A 12 6.38 -5.18 7.94
N HIS A 13 5.14 -4.92 8.39
CA HIS A 13 4.08 -4.29 7.62
C HIS A 13 3.27 -3.36 8.51
N LEU A 14 2.90 -2.20 7.97
CA LEU A 14 2.08 -1.21 8.64
C LEU A 14 1.18 -0.50 7.63
N HIS A 15 -0.12 -0.56 7.88
CA HIS A 15 -1.08 0.28 7.17
C HIS A 15 -1.18 1.64 7.85
N LEU A 16 -0.79 2.71 7.14
CA LEU A 16 -0.82 4.08 7.64
C LEU A 16 -1.68 4.93 6.71
N SER A 17 -2.90 5.25 7.13
CA SER A 17 -3.88 5.94 6.29
C SER A 17 -3.49 7.39 5.96
N LEU A 18 -3.34 7.68 4.67
CA LEU A 18 -3.09 9.01 4.10
C LEU A 18 -4.38 9.67 3.60
N GLN A 19 -5.11 9.00 2.71
CA GLN A 19 -6.33 9.42 2.00
C GLN A 19 -6.12 10.40 0.83
N SER A 20 -5.29 11.42 0.99
CA SER A 20 -4.89 12.34 -0.09
C SER A 20 -3.49 12.87 0.18
N GLY A 21 -2.70 13.14 -0.87
CA GLY A 21 -1.39 13.78 -0.71
C GLY A 21 -1.45 15.31 -0.73
N SER A 22 -2.63 15.91 -0.99
CA SER A 22 -2.82 17.35 -0.90
C SER A 22 -3.29 17.76 0.50
N THR A 23 -2.49 18.57 1.20
CA THR A 23 -2.84 19.11 2.53
C THR A 23 -4.15 19.91 2.52
N LYS A 24 -4.48 20.57 1.40
CA LYS A 24 -5.78 21.24 1.22
C LYS A 24 -6.93 20.23 1.29
N VAL A 25 -6.86 19.17 0.48
CA VAL A 25 -7.91 18.14 0.42
C VAL A 25 -8.00 17.38 1.75
N LEU A 26 -6.87 17.06 2.39
CA LEU A 26 -6.84 16.46 3.72
C LEU A 26 -7.62 17.28 4.76
N LYS A 27 -7.44 18.61 4.76
CA LYS A 27 -8.17 19.52 5.66
C LYS A 27 -9.67 19.52 5.38
N GLU A 28 -10.08 19.46 4.12
CA GLU A 28 -11.49 19.38 3.71
C GLU A 28 -12.12 18.02 4.08
N MET A 29 -11.33 16.95 4.03
CA MET A 29 -11.65 15.63 4.57
C MET A 29 -11.63 15.57 6.10
N LYS A 30 -11.36 16.68 6.80
CA LYS A 30 -11.26 16.78 8.27
C LYS A 30 -10.17 15.89 8.87
N ARG A 31 -9.07 15.67 8.15
CA ARG A 31 -7.91 14.96 8.70
C ARG A 31 -7.14 15.90 9.65
N PRO A 32 -6.71 15.40 10.83
CA PRO A 32 -6.01 16.20 11.83
C PRO A 32 -4.49 16.25 11.56
N TYR A 33 -4.08 16.10 10.31
CA TYR A 33 -2.68 16.07 9.90
C TYR A 33 -2.47 16.60 8.49
N THR A 34 -1.25 17.03 8.17
CA THR A 34 -0.82 17.41 6.82
C THR A 34 -0.08 16.27 6.10
N ALA A 35 0.15 16.43 4.80
CA ALA A 35 0.97 15.51 4.03
C ALA A 35 2.42 15.48 4.56
N GLU A 36 2.95 16.62 4.96
CA GLU A 36 4.31 16.74 5.53
C GLU A 36 4.44 15.95 6.84
N GLU A 37 3.49 16.10 7.76
CA GLU A 37 3.48 15.36 9.04
C GLU A 37 3.34 13.84 8.82
N TYR A 38 2.57 13.43 7.81
CA TYR A 38 2.49 12.02 7.41
C TYR A 38 3.87 11.53 6.95
N TYR A 39 4.52 12.29 6.07
CA TYR A 39 5.83 11.94 5.53
C TYR A 39 6.89 11.85 6.63
N GLU A 40 6.93 12.80 7.56
CA GLU A 40 7.84 12.79 8.70
C GLU A 40 7.67 11.52 9.55
N LYS A 41 6.42 11.15 9.88
CA LYS A 41 6.13 9.90 10.60
C LYS A 41 6.60 8.67 9.84
N LEU A 42 6.37 8.64 8.53
CA LEU A 42 6.80 7.57 7.64
C LEU A 42 8.34 7.44 7.63
N GLN A 43 9.08 8.55 7.59
CA GLN A 43 10.54 8.53 7.68
C GLN A 43 11.04 8.02 9.04
N LEU A 44 10.41 8.44 10.14
CA LEU A 44 10.75 7.93 11.48
C LEU A 44 10.54 6.42 11.60
N ILE A 45 9.46 5.90 11.01
CA ILE A 45 9.17 4.46 11.01
C ILE A 45 10.23 3.70 10.20
N ARG A 46 10.60 4.20 9.02
CA ARG A 46 11.64 3.58 8.16
C ARG A 46 13.04 3.66 8.75
N ALA A 47 13.36 4.71 9.50
CA ALA A 47 14.61 4.79 10.24
C ALA A 47 14.74 3.68 11.30
N ILE A 48 13.61 3.21 11.85
CA ILE A 48 13.56 2.10 12.81
C ILE A 48 13.52 0.74 12.11
N ARG A 49 12.72 0.59 11.05
CA ARG A 49 12.59 -0.64 10.25
C ARG A 49 12.71 -0.30 8.76
N PRO A 50 13.91 -0.35 8.17
CA PRO A 50 14.12 0.07 6.78
C PRO A 50 13.33 -0.73 5.74
N GLU A 51 13.06 -2.01 6.01
CA GLU A 51 12.37 -2.93 5.10
C GLU A 51 10.86 -3.04 5.37
N ILE A 52 10.30 -2.19 6.23
CA ILE A 52 8.86 -2.23 6.54
C ILE A 52 8.01 -1.88 5.30
N ALA A 53 7.07 -2.75 4.98
CA ALA A 53 6.02 -2.46 4.02
C ALA A 53 5.07 -1.42 4.62
N ILE A 54 4.93 -0.27 3.96
CA ILE A 54 3.92 0.72 4.35
C ILE A 54 2.88 0.78 3.25
N THR A 55 1.62 0.49 3.61
CA THR A 55 0.47 0.62 2.71
C THR A 55 -0.45 1.72 3.18
N THR A 56 -1.27 2.24 2.28
CA THR A 56 -2.26 3.28 2.59
C THR A 56 -3.50 3.13 1.73
N ASP A 57 -4.59 3.75 2.16
CA ASP A 57 -5.71 4.07 1.29
C ASP A 57 -5.56 5.49 0.75
N MET A 58 -6.00 5.70 -0.50
CA MET A 58 -6.16 7.01 -1.10
C MET A 58 -7.50 7.11 -1.84
N ILE A 59 -8.16 8.25 -1.68
CA ILE A 59 -9.42 8.58 -2.34
C ILE A 59 -9.15 9.58 -3.45
N SER A 60 -9.47 9.19 -4.69
CA SER A 60 -9.43 10.08 -5.85
C SER A 60 -10.81 10.67 -6.13
N GLY A 61 -10.85 11.89 -6.66
CA GLY A 61 -12.09 12.52 -7.08
C GLY A 61 -12.96 13.05 -5.93
N PHE A 62 -12.36 13.43 -4.81
CA PHE A 62 -13.08 14.09 -3.72
C PHE A 62 -13.77 15.39 -4.23
N PRO A 63 -14.96 15.78 -3.76
CA PRO A 63 -15.77 16.86 -4.38
C PRO A 63 -15.04 18.18 -4.63
N SER A 64 -14.10 18.57 -3.77
CA SER A 64 -13.31 19.81 -3.87
C SER A 64 -11.91 19.64 -4.47
N GLU A 65 -11.56 18.41 -4.87
CA GLU A 65 -10.27 18.07 -5.48
C GLU A 65 -10.17 18.64 -6.90
N THR A 66 -9.24 19.58 -7.09
CA THR A 66 -8.87 20.08 -8.41
C THR A 66 -7.84 19.17 -9.08
N GLU A 67 -7.59 19.37 -10.38
CA GLU A 67 -6.53 18.61 -11.06
C GLU A 67 -5.15 18.86 -10.45
N LYS A 68 -4.89 20.08 -9.98
CA LYS A 68 -3.66 20.41 -9.25
C LYS A 68 -3.53 19.60 -7.96
N ASP A 69 -4.60 19.53 -7.17
CA ASP A 69 -4.61 18.78 -5.90
C ASP A 69 -4.40 17.26 -6.13
N PHE A 70 -4.94 16.74 -7.23
CA PHE A 70 -4.74 15.35 -7.62
C PHE A 70 -3.29 15.08 -8.06
N LEU A 71 -2.69 15.95 -8.87
CA LEU A 71 -1.29 15.85 -9.27
C LEU A 71 -0.35 15.94 -8.05
N GLU A 72 -0.60 16.87 -7.13
CA GLU A 72 0.12 16.94 -5.84
C GLU A 72 0.03 15.62 -5.07
N SER A 73 -1.15 14.96 -5.11
CA SER A 73 -1.35 13.68 -4.45
C SER A 73 -0.54 12.55 -5.08
N LEU A 74 -0.41 12.53 -6.42
CA LEU A 74 0.43 11.55 -7.12
C LEU A 74 1.91 11.78 -6.81
N ASP A 75 2.40 13.01 -6.91
CA ASP A 75 3.79 13.36 -6.63
C ASP A 75 4.17 13.02 -5.18
N PHE A 76 3.27 13.31 -4.23
CA PHE A 76 3.46 12.98 -2.83
C PHE A 76 3.49 11.47 -2.58
N ALA A 77 2.58 10.72 -3.20
CA ALA A 77 2.54 9.27 -3.09
C ALA A 77 3.81 8.61 -3.67
N GLU A 78 4.31 9.13 -4.80
CA GLU A 78 5.57 8.68 -5.39
C GLU A 78 6.75 8.95 -4.46
N LYS A 79 6.86 10.17 -3.91
CA LYS A 79 7.87 10.53 -2.89
C LYS A 79 7.82 9.64 -1.65
N CYS A 80 6.65 9.12 -1.29
CA CYS A 80 6.49 8.23 -0.16
C CYS A 80 7.03 6.81 -0.39
N HIS A 81 7.26 6.37 -1.63
CA HIS A 81 7.73 5.01 -1.95
C HIS A 81 6.95 3.91 -1.21
N LEU A 82 5.62 3.98 -1.24
CA LEU A 82 4.74 3.05 -0.53
C LEU A 82 4.80 1.65 -1.15
N ALA A 83 4.59 0.61 -0.35
CA ALA A 83 4.56 -0.76 -0.84
C ALA A 83 3.29 -1.04 -1.68
N GLU A 84 2.17 -0.41 -1.30
CA GLU A 84 0.91 -0.49 -2.02
C GLU A 84 -0.01 0.67 -1.63
N ILE A 85 -0.82 1.13 -2.59
CA ILE A 85 -1.89 2.09 -2.37
C ILE A 85 -3.21 1.43 -2.75
N HIS A 86 -4.13 1.32 -1.79
CA HIS A 86 -5.52 0.98 -2.07
C HIS A 86 -6.25 2.20 -2.62
N CYS A 87 -6.63 2.11 -3.88
CA CYS A 87 -7.17 3.22 -4.64
C CYS A 87 -8.70 3.13 -4.68
N PHE A 88 -9.39 4.16 -4.15
CA PHE A 88 -10.83 4.24 -4.19
C PHE A 88 -11.27 5.54 -4.89
N PRO A 89 -12.22 5.50 -5.85
CA PRO A 89 -12.89 6.72 -6.27
C PRO A 89 -13.82 7.20 -5.15
N TYR A 90 -14.00 8.51 -5.01
CA TYR A 90 -14.95 9.06 -4.05
C TYR A 90 -16.38 8.58 -4.37
N SER A 91 -17.00 8.00 -3.34
CA SER A 91 -18.40 7.59 -3.34
C SER A 91 -19.17 8.41 -2.29
N PRO A 92 -20.22 9.16 -2.70
CA PRO A 92 -21.01 9.95 -1.76
C PRO A 92 -21.71 9.06 -0.73
N ARG A 93 -21.65 9.46 0.56
CA ARG A 93 -22.32 8.76 1.67
C ARG A 93 -23.23 9.73 2.42
N LYS A 94 -24.53 9.43 2.48
CA LYS A 94 -25.52 10.22 3.22
C LYS A 94 -25.06 10.42 4.67
N GLY A 95 -25.24 11.63 5.20
CA GLY A 95 -24.84 11.99 6.57
C GLY A 95 -23.39 12.48 6.72
N THR A 96 -22.59 12.52 5.65
CA THR A 96 -21.23 13.10 5.68
C THR A 96 -21.23 14.55 5.18
N PHE A 97 -20.28 15.37 5.65
CA PHE A 97 -20.08 16.73 5.11
C PHE A 97 -19.79 16.72 3.61
N ALA A 98 -19.01 15.74 3.13
CA ALA A 98 -18.69 15.62 1.72
C ALA A 98 -19.93 15.37 0.82
N TYR A 99 -21.00 14.78 1.37
CA TYR A 99 -22.26 14.57 0.65
C TYR A 99 -22.98 15.89 0.31
N THR A 100 -22.76 16.96 1.08
CA THR A 100 -23.38 18.26 0.82
C THR A 100 -22.63 19.07 -0.24
N LEU A 101 -21.45 18.61 -0.67
CA LEU A 101 -20.65 19.25 -1.70
C LEU A 101 -21.08 18.78 -3.09
N LYS A 102 -20.85 19.61 -4.11
CA LYS A 102 -21.07 19.23 -5.51
C LYS A 102 -20.04 18.18 -5.91
N ASP A 103 -20.50 16.97 -6.18
CA ASP A 103 -19.65 15.85 -6.62
C ASP A 103 -19.01 16.14 -8.00
N LEU A 104 -17.86 15.52 -8.23
CA LEU A 104 -17.17 15.58 -9.52
C LEU A 104 -17.83 14.65 -10.54
N PRO A 105 -17.75 14.96 -11.85
CA PRO A 105 -18.23 14.07 -12.89
C PRO A 105 -17.60 12.68 -12.78
N ALA A 106 -18.39 11.64 -13.04
CA ALA A 106 -17.95 10.25 -12.92
C ALA A 106 -16.70 9.94 -13.77
N GLU A 107 -16.60 10.52 -14.97
CA GLU A 107 -15.43 10.34 -15.84
C GLU A 107 -14.15 10.90 -15.24
N VAL A 108 -14.22 12.03 -14.52
CA VAL A 108 -13.06 12.61 -13.81
C VAL A 108 -12.59 11.68 -12.69
N LYS A 109 -13.53 11.14 -11.90
CA LYS A 109 -13.20 10.20 -10.82
C LYS A 109 -12.60 8.91 -11.36
N LYS A 110 -13.11 8.42 -12.49
CA LYS A 110 -12.63 7.22 -13.17
C LYS A 110 -11.21 7.41 -13.71
N ASP A 111 -10.95 8.52 -14.41
CA ASP A 111 -9.61 8.87 -14.92
C ASP A 111 -8.57 8.93 -13.79
N ARG A 112 -8.87 9.70 -12.75
CA ARG A 112 -7.97 9.87 -11.60
C ARG A 112 -7.72 8.56 -10.88
N ASN A 113 -8.75 7.76 -10.65
CA ASN A 113 -8.57 6.46 -10.01
C ASN A 113 -7.70 5.52 -10.85
N ALA A 114 -7.86 5.53 -12.19
CA ALA A 114 -7.03 4.72 -13.08
C ALA A 114 -5.55 5.14 -13.03
N ARG A 115 -5.27 6.45 -13.02
CA ARG A 115 -3.91 6.99 -12.87
C ARG A 115 -3.28 6.64 -11.52
N LEU A 116 -4.06 6.73 -10.44
CA LEU A 116 -3.62 6.36 -9.09
C LEU A 116 -3.33 4.85 -8.97
N ILE A 117 -4.16 3.98 -9.58
CA ILE A 117 -3.89 2.54 -9.69
C ILE A 117 -2.60 2.28 -10.47
N GLY A 118 -2.38 3.00 -11.57
CA GLY A 118 -1.15 2.92 -12.35
C GLY A 118 0.10 3.24 -11.52
N LEU A 119 0.05 4.32 -10.73
CA LEU A 119 1.12 4.67 -9.80
C LEU A 119 1.30 3.60 -8.71
N SER A 120 0.21 3.11 -8.11
CA SER A 120 0.27 2.04 -7.09
C SER A 120 0.99 0.80 -7.60
N LYS A 121 0.68 0.36 -8.83
CA LYS A 121 1.36 -0.77 -9.48
C LYS A 121 2.85 -0.51 -9.66
N LYS A 122 3.23 0.67 -10.16
CA LYS A 122 4.64 1.06 -10.31
C LYS A 122 5.38 0.99 -8.96
N LEU A 123 4.80 1.60 -7.92
CA LEU A 123 5.41 1.62 -6.59
C LEU A 123 5.53 0.22 -5.96
N ARG A 124 4.55 -0.64 -6.22
CA ARG A 124 4.58 -2.05 -5.79
C ARG A 124 5.73 -2.81 -6.47
N GLU A 125 5.96 -2.61 -7.76
CA GLU A 125 7.13 -3.18 -8.45
C GLU A 125 8.45 -2.64 -7.89
N ASP A 126 8.57 -1.31 -7.75
CA ASP A 126 9.76 -0.65 -7.16
C ASP A 126 10.04 -1.17 -5.73
N TYR A 127 9.00 -1.52 -4.98
CA TYR A 127 9.12 -2.11 -3.66
C TYR A 127 9.64 -3.55 -3.73
N LYS A 128 9.09 -4.41 -4.59
CA LYS A 128 9.55 -5.80 -4.79
C LYS A 128 11.01 -5.86 -5.23
N GLU A 129 11.44 -4.94 -6.10
CA GLU A 129 12.81 -4.89 -6.63
C GLU A 129 13.89 -4.83 -5.55
N LYS A 130 13.58 -4.20 -4.41
CA LYS A 130 14.49 -4.10 -3.25
C LYS A 130 14.78 -5.45 -2.58
N PHE A 131 14.02 -6.49 -2.92
CA PHE A 131 14.09 -7.80 -2.29
C PHE A 131 14.53 -8.92 -3.24
N TYR A 132 14.62 -8.66 -4.55
CA TYR A 132 15.09 -9.68 -5.48
C TYR A 132 16.52 -10.15 -5.12
N GLY A 133 16.70 -11.46 -5.10
CA GLY A 133 17.93 -12.14 -4.69
C GLY A 133 18.12 -12.31 -3.19
N LYS A 134 17.26 -11.73 -2.34
CA LYS A 134 17.33 -11.92 -0.88
C LYS A 134 16.63 -13.21 -0.47
N GLU A 135 17.17 -13.89 0.55
CA GLU A 135 16.46 -14.97 1.22
C GLU A 135 15.52 -14.41 2.30
N LEU A 136 14.23 -14.72 2.19
CA LEU A 136 13.19 -14.24 3.10
C LEU A 136 12.49 -15.42 3.77
N ASP A 137 12.06 -15.23 5.01
CA ASP A 137 11.17 -16.17 5.70
C ASP A 137 9.74 -15.98 5.17
N VAL A 138 9.17 -17.06 4.63
CA VAL A 138 7.83 -17.11 4.03
C VAL A 138 6.94 -18.03 4.83
N LEU A 139 5.82 -17.51 5.34
CA LEU A 139 4.74 -18.32 5.91
C LEU A 139 3.81 -18.76 4.78
N PHE A 140 3.68 -20.06 4.57
CA PHE A 140 2.77 -20.60 3.56
C PHE A 140 1.36 -20.77 4.12
N GLU A 141 0.39 -20.22 3.40
CA GLU A 141 -1.00 -20.13 3.84
C GLU A 141 -1.95 -20.84 2.88
N GLU A 142 -1.55 -21.03 1.62
CA GLU A 142 -2.37 -21.71 0.61
C GLU A 142 -1.59 -22.74 -0.18
N TYR A 143 -2.29 -23.78 -0.66
CA TYR A 143 -1.75 -24.79 -1.56
C TYR A 143 -2.77 -25.13 -2.65
N ASP A 144 -2.41 -24.87 -3.90
CA ASP A 144 -3.15 -25.29 -5.09
C ASP A 144 -2.69 -26.70 -5.48
N GLU A 145 -3.43 -27.72 -5.05
CA GLU A 145 -3.11 -29.12 -5.33
C GLU A 145 -3.06 -29.44 -6.83
N LYS A 146 -3.91 -28.78 -7.63
CA LYS A 146 -3.98 -29.03 -9.07
C LYS A 146 -2.74 -28.53 -9.78
N LYS A 147 -2.16 -27.41 -9.32
CA LYS A 147 -0.94 -26.83 -9.89
C LYS A 147 0.33 -27.28 -9.16
N GLY A 148 0.22 -27.87 -7.98
CA GLY A 148 1.37 -28.16 -7.12
C GLY A 148 2.10 -26.89 -6.68
N ILE A 149 1.36 -25.80 -6.40
CA ILE A 149 1.92 -24.49 -6.02
C ILE A 149 1.46 -24.13 -4.61
N SER A 150 2.40 -23.78 -3.74
CA SER A 150 2.11 -23.17 -2.45
C SER A 150 2.29 -21.66 -2.54
N TYR A 151 1.39 -20.91 -1.92
CA TYR A 151 1.46 -19.45 -1.78
C TYR A 151 1.67 -19.08 -0.32
N GLY A 152 2.47 -18.05 -0.11
CA GLY A 152 2.77 -17.55 1.22
C GLY A 152 3.24 -16.12 1.21
N HIS A 153 3.23 -15.50 2.38
CA HIS A 153 3.68 -14.14 2.57
C HIS A 153 4.95 -14.09 3.41
N THR A 154 5.82 -13.15 3.06
CA THR A 154 6.92 -12.73 3.93
C THR A 154 6.39 -11.83 5.06
N SER A 155 7.23 -11.58 6.08
CA SER A 155 6.88 -10.65 7.16
C SER A 155 6.58 -9.21 6.67
N ASN A 156 7.10 -8.84 5.51
CA ASN A 156 6.82 -7.57 4.84
C ASN A 156 5.81 -7.70 3.69
N PHE A 157 4.95 -8.72 3.75
CA PHE A 157 3.79 -8.94 2.88
C PHE A 157 4.11 -9.07 1.38
N LEU A 158 5.32 -9.50 1.03
CA LEU A 158 5.61 -9.94 -0.34
C LEU A 158 4.96 -11.31 -0.54
N LEU A 159 4.11 -11.42 -1.55
CA LEU A 159 3.51 -12.69 -1.95
C LEU A 159 4.53 -13.51 -2.74
N VAL A 160 4.73 -14.75 -2.31
CA VAL A 160 5.66 -15.72 -2.89
C VAL A 160 4.88 -16.96 -3.30
N LYS A 161 5.11 -17.43 -4.53
CA LYS A 161 4.59 -18.71 -5.02
C LYS A 161 5.74 -19.69 -5.23
N VAL A 162 5.61 -20.92 -4.75
CA VAL A 162 6.67 -21.93 -4.88
C VAL A 162 6.06 -23.25 -5.33
N THR A 163 6.65 -23.88 -6.33
CA THR A 163 6.28 -25.24 -6.72
C THR A 163 6.68 -26.20 -5.61
N SER A 164 5.73 -26.98 -5.12
CA SER A 164 5.95 -27.93 -4.04
C SER A 164 5.13 -29.19 -4.29
N LYS A 165 5.77 -30.36 -4.09
CA LYS A 165 5.09 -31.66 -4.16
C LYS A 165 4.24 -31.95 -2.92
N SER A 166 4.45 -31.20 -1.85
CA SER A 166 3.77 -31.37 -0.55
C SER A 166 3.09 -30.07 -0.13
N ASN A 167 1.96 -30.19 0.57
CA ASN A 167 1.29 -29.03 1.16
C ASN A 167 2.18 -28.38 2.23
N LEU A 168 2.52 -27.10 2.03
CA LEU A 168 3.36 -26.31 2.94
C LEU A 168 2.57 -25.49 3.96
N HIS A 169 1.24 -25.55 3.95
CA HIS A 169 0.37 -24.75 4.81
C HIS A 169 0.81 -24.78 6.29
N GLY A 170 0.89 -23.60 6.90
CA GLY A 170 1.32 -23.39 8.29
C GLY A 170 2.83 -23.46 8.52
N GLN A 171 3.64 -23.75 7.49
CA GLN A 171 5.09 -23.82 7.61
C GLN A 171 5.73 -22.48 7.24
N VAL A 172 6.78 -22.13 7.97
CA VAL A 172 7.70 -21.04 7.61
C VAL A 172 8.93 -21.65 6.95
N LYS A 173 9.30 -21.18 5.74
CA LYS A 173 10.54 -21.58 5.07
C LYS A 173 11.31 -20.40 4.54
N LYS A 174 12.64 -20.50 4.50
CA LYS A 174 13.50 -19.57 3.78
C LYS A 174 13.39 -19.82 2.28
N VAL A 175 13.12 -18.75 1.53
CA VAL A 175 12.99 -18.77 0.08
C VAL A 175 13.75 -17.59 -0.50
N ALA A 176 14.60 -17.83 -1.51
CA ALA A 176 15.18 -16.76 -2.29
C ALA A 176 14.08 -16.06 -3.10
N TYR A 177 13.85 -14.78 -2.88
CA TYR A 177 12.81 -14.01 -3.57
C TYR A 177 13.31 -13.60 -4.96
N THR A 178 12.60 -13.98 -6.02
CA THR A 178 13.00 -13.75 -7.42
C THR A 178 11.82 -13.25 -8.24
N LYS A 179 12.07 -12.80 -9.48
CA LYS A 179 10.99 -12.35 -10.38
C LYS A 179 10.03 -13.48 -10.75
N GLU A 180 10.51 -14.71 -10.79
CA GLU A 180 9.73 -15.89 -11.19
C GLU A 180 8.76 -16.33 -10.09
N ASN A 181 9.16 -16.19 -8.82
CA ASN A 181 8.37 -16.59 -7.66
C ASN A 181 7.63 -15.43 -6.97
N ALA A 182 7.93 -14.18 -7.32
CA ALA A 182 7.12 -13.03 -6.98
C ALA A 182 5.72 -13.17 -7.61
N ALA A 183 4.69 -12.97 -6.80
CA ALA A 183 3.30 -13.01 -7.23
C ALA A 183 2.60 -11.66 -6.97
N ASP A 184 1.45 -11.49 -7.64
CA ASP A 184 0.57 -10.32 -7.58
C ASP A 184 -0.72 -10.61 -6.83
#